data_AF-A0A3M1RFC3-F1
#
_entry.id   AF-A0A3M1RFC3-F1
#
_cell.length_a   1.000
_cell.length_b   1.000
_cell.length_c   1.000
_cell.angle_alpha   90.00
_cell.angle_beta   90.00
_cell.angle_gamma   90.00
#
_symmetry.space_group_name_H-M   'P 1'
#
loop_
_entity.id
_entity.type
_entity.pdbx_description
1 polymer ?
#
loop_
_entity_poly.entity_id
_entity_poly.type
_entity_poly.pdbx_seq_one_letter_code
_entity_poly.pdbx_strand_id
1 'polypeptide(L)'
;IEEVKHMIEELRKLGLYGIGLAVLTEEKIEELVKGAMEEGKISKEEGKTAIKELIEESKKEREKLNNSIKKEVRKVLGELDVPTKKDLAALQKRLNTLEKEILKELKAQR
;
A
#
# COMPACT_ATOMS: atom_id res chain seq x y z
N ILE A 1 -5.65 -17.05 -10.47
CA ILE A 1 -4.63 -16.12 -9.90
C ILE A 1 -4.33 -14.99 -10.89
N GLU A 2 -4.19 -15.28 -12.20
CA GLU A 2 -4.13 -14.28 -13.29
C GLU A 2 -5.22 -13.21 -13.22
N GLU A 3 -6.49 -13.58 -13.06
CA GLU A 3 -7.61 -12.62 -13.08
C GLU A 3 -7.56 -11.59 -11.95
N VAL A 4 -7.20 -12.02 -10.73
CA VAL A 4 -7.05 -11.13 -9.58
C VAL A 4 -5.83 -10.22 -9.74
N LYS A 5 -4.73 -10.73 -10.30
CA LYS A 5 -3.55 -9.91 -10.65
C LYS A 5 -3.92 -8.83 -11.65
N HIS A 6 -4.61 -9.21 -12.72
CA HIS A 6 -5.06 -8.29 -13.77
C HIS A 6 -6.00 -7.22 -13.20
N MET A 7 -6.94 -7.60 -12.33
CA MET A 7 -7.85 -6.66 -11.67
C MET A 7 -7.10 -5.67 -10.75
N ILE A 8 -6.09 -6.14 -10.01
CA ILE A 8 -5.24 -5.28 -9.16
C ILE A 8 -4.40 -4.32 -10.01
N GLU A 9 -3.91 -4.76 -11.18
CA GLU A 9 -3.16 -3.91 -12.11
C GLU A 9 -4.02 -2.81 -12.73
N GLU A 10 -5.26 -3.12 -13.10
CA GLU A 10 -6.22 -2.13 -13.59
C GLU A 10 -6.63 -1.14 -12.49
N LEU A 11 -6.85 -1.61 -11.26
CA LEU A 11 -7.09 -0.74 -10.09
C LEU A 11 -5.87 0.15 -9.76
N ARG A 12 -4.66 -0.35 -9.91
CA ARG A 12 -3.43 0.45 -9.75
C ARG A 12 -3.32 1.53 -10.81
N LYS A 13 -3.60 1.19 -12.08
CA LYS A 13 -3.64 2.19 -13.17
C LYS A 13 -4.71 3.24 -12.86
N LEU A 14 -5.95 2.83 -12.56
CA LEU A 14 -7.04 3.75 -12.23
C LEU A 14 -6.75 4.60 -10.99
N GLY A 15 -6.09 4.07 -9.97
CA GLY A 15 -5.64 4.84 -8.81
C GLY A 15 -4.56 5.86 -9.16
N LEU A 16 -3.58 5.49 -10.00
CA LEU A 16 -2.55 6.41 -10.49
C LEU A 16 -3.14 7.52 -11.37
N TYR A 17 -4.20 7.23 -12.13
CA TYR A 17 -4.92 8.22 -12.94
C TYR A 17 -5.97 9.04 -12.15
N GLY A 18 -6.57 8.49 -11.09
CA GLY A 18 -7.66 9.10 -10.33
C GLY A 18 -7.24 9.87 -9.07
N ILE A 19 -6.07 9.58 -8.49
CA ILE A 19 -5.53 10.28 -7.31
C ILE A 19 -4.80 11.59 -7.70
N GLY A 20 -4.63 11.84 -9.01
CA GLY A 20 -3.71 12.84 -9.57
C GLY A 20 -4.14 14.31 -9.59
N LEU A 21 -5.21 14.74 -8.90
CA LEU A 21 -5.64 16.15 -8.92
C LEU A 21 -5.66 16.88 -7.56
N ALA A 22 -5.46 16.19 -6.42
CA ALA A 22 -5.57 16.85 -5.10
C ALA A 22 -4.45 16.52 -4.11
N VAL A 23 -3.48 15.67 -4.48
CA VAL A 23 -2.35 15.36 -3.61
C VAL A 23 -1.32 16.49 -3.73
N LEU A 24 -1.26 17.36 -2.72
CA LEU A 24 -0.19 18.36 -2.60
C LEU A 24 1.18 17.66 -2.61
N THR A 25 1.92 17.85 -3.68
CA THR A 25 3.32 17.40 -3.82
C THR A 25 4.24 18.37 -3.08
N GLU A 26 5.44 17.92 -2.73
CA GLU A 26 6.45 18.81 -2.14
C GLU A 26 6.72 20.00 -3.06
N GLU A 27 6.80 19.76 -4.37
CA GLU A 27 6.94 20.79 -5.41
C GLU A 27 5.79 21.81 -5.39
N LYS A 28 4.54 21.34 -5.26
CA LYS A 28 3.38 22.24 -5.24
C LYS A 28 3.29 23.03 -3.94
N ILE A 29 3.66 22.43 -2.81
CA ILE A 29 3.76 23.13 -1.52
C ILE A 29 4.82 24.23 -1.62
N GLU A 30 5.99 23.93 -2.18
CA GLU A 30 7.03 24.94 -2.38
C GLU A 30 6.57 26.08 -3.29
N GLU A 31 5.90 25.78 -4.41
CA GLU A 31 5.38 26.78 -5.34
C GLU A 31 4.38 27.72 -4.65
N LEU A 32 3.42 27.16 -3.91
CA LEU A 32 2.38 27.93 -3.20
C LEU A 32 3.00 28.84 -2.12
N VAL A 33 3.95 28.32 -1.35
CA VAL A 33 4.60 29.10 -0.29
C VAL A 33 5.54 30.15 -0.87
N LYS A 34 6.24 29.85 -1.97
CA LYS A 34 7.06 30.85 -2.70
C LYS A 34 6.20 31.98 -3.24
N GLY A 35 5.05 31.69 -3.86
CA GLY A 35 4.12 32.72 -4.30
C GLY A 35 3.63 33.61 -3.15
N ALA A 36 3.32 33.02 -2.00
CA ALA A 36 2.91 33.79 -0.81
C ALA A 36 4.03 34.69 -0.26
N MET A 37 5.31 34.27 -0.36
CA MET A 37 6.47 35.10 0.00
C MET A 37 6.65 36.26 -0.99
N GLU A 38 6.49 36.01 -2.29
CA GLU A 38 6.63 37.02 -3.35
C GLU A 38 5.54 38.09 -3.26
N GLU A 39 4.32 37.70 -2.91
CA GLU A 39 3.19 38.60 -2.64
C GLU A 39 3.33 39.37 -1.31
N GLY A 40 4.37 39.10 -0.52
CA GLY A 40 4.60 39.73 0.79
C GLY A 40 3.59 39.32 1.87
N LYS A 41 2.83 38.24 1.64
CA LYS A 41 1.85 37.71 2.60
C LYS A 41 2.48 37.01 3.80
N ILE A 42 3.70 36.49 3.60
CA ILE A 42 4.50 35.81 4.63
C ILE A 42 5.97 36.19 4.47
N SER A 43 6.72 36.16 5.56
CA SER A 43 8.17 36.37 5.54
C SER A 43 8.93 35.14 5.04
N LYS A 44 10.22 35.32 4.69
CA LYS A 44 11.10 34.22 4.28
C LYS A 44 11.31 33.17 5.38
N GLU A 45 11.31 33.60 6.64
CA GLU A 45 11.43 32.69 7.79
C GLU A 45 10.15 31.86 7.94
N GLU A 46 8.99 32.51 7.92
CA GLU A 46 7.69 31.83 7.99
C GLU A 46 7.47 30.87 6.83
N GLY A 47 7.85 31.25 5.60
CA GLY A 47 7.75 30.38 4.44
C GLY A 47 8.62 29.13 4.53
N LYS A 48 9.85 29.23 5.03
CA LYS A 48 10.72 28.06 5.24
C LYS A 48 10.13 27.08 6.25
N THR A 49 9.54 27.60 7.33
CA THR A 49 8.87 26.79 8.35
C THR A 49 7.61 26.14 7.78
N ALA A 50 6.78 26.89 7.07
CA ALA A 50 5.55 26.40 6.44
C ALA A 50 5.82 25.27 5.44
N ILE A 51 6.86 25.38 4.61
CA ILE A 51 7.24 24.31 3.67
C ILE A 51 7.53 23.02 4.42
N LYS A 52 8.35 23.07 5.49
CA LYS A 52 8.68 21.88 6.27
C LYS A 52 7.44 21.25 6.91
N GLU A 53 6.63 22.05 7.60
CA GLU A 53 5.44 21.57 8.31
C GLU A 53 4.41 20.97 7.36
N LEU A 54 4.13 21.62 6.24
CA LEU A 54 3.17 21.13 5.25
C LEU A 54 3.65 19.85 4.56
N ILE A 55 4.94 19.72 4.27
CA ILE A 55 5.52 18.49 3.73
C ILE A 55 5.40 17.35 4.74
N GLU A 56 5.72 17.60 6.00
CA GLU A 56 5.69 16.59 7.05
C GLU A 56 4.27 16.13 7.36
N GLU A 57 3.32 17.05 7.46
CA GLU A 57 1.91 16.71 7.65
C GLU A 57 1.34 15.98 6.43
N SER A 58 1.71 16.39 5.21
CA SER A 58 1.34 15.68 3.96
C SER A 58 1.85 14.23 3.98
N LYS A 59 3.10 13.99 4.41
CA LYS A 59 3.65 12.64 4.55
C LYS A 59 2.87 11.78 5.54
N LYS A 60 2.54 12.35 6.70
CA LYS A 60 1.78 11.67 7.75
C LYS A 60 0.36 11.31 7.29
N GLU A 61 -0.34 12.23 6.64
CA GLU A 61 -1.68 11.98 6.11
C GLU A 61 -1.67 10.93 4.99
N ARG A 62 -0.67 10.98 4.09
CA ARG A 62 -0.47 9.93 3.08
C ARG A 62 -0.26 8.56 3.71
N GLU A 63 0.48 8.48 4.81
CA GLU A 63 0.70 7.21 5.50
C GLU A 63 -0.60 6.67 6.12
N LYS A 64 -1.38 7.53 6.80
CA LYS A 64 -2.70 7.16 7.34
C LYS A 64 -3.66 6.68 6.25
N LEU A 65 -3.70 7.39 5.13
CA LEU A 65 -4.50 7.02 3.96
C LEU A 65 -4.08 5.65 3.42
N ASN A 66 -2.77 5.44 3.20
CA ASN A 66 -2.22 4.17 2.73
C ASN A 66 -2.57 3.02 3.68
N ASN A 67 -2.51 3.24 5.00
CA ASN A 67 -2.87 2.23 5.99
C ASN A 67 -4.37 1.92 5.98
N SER A 68 -5.22 2.93 5.80
CA SER A 68 -6.67 2.76 5.67
C SER A 68 -7.04 1.97 4.42
N ILE A 69 -6.43 2.30 3.27
CA ILE A 69 -6.60 1.56 2.02
C ILE A 69 -6.16 0.10 2.19
N LYS A 70 -4.98 -0.15 2.76
CA LYS A 70 -4.49 -1.51 3.03
C LYS A 70 -5.46 -2.30 3.91
N LYS A 71 -6.06 -1.65 4.91
CA LYS A 71 -7.05 -2.28 5.79
C LYS A 71 -8.33 -2.64 5.03
N GLU A 72 -8.86 -1.72 4.23
CA GLU A 72 -10.08 -1.97 3.45
C GLU A 72 -9.87 -3.08 2.41
N VAL A 73 -8.75 -3.04 1.68
CA VAL A 73 -8.40 -4.11 0.73
C VAL A 73 -8.30 -5.47 1.43
N ARG A 74 -7.65 -5.54 2.60
CA ARG A 74 -7.58 -6.80 3.36
C ARG A 74 -8.95 -7.29 3.82
N LYS A 75 -9.85 -6.37 4.19
CA LYS A 75 -11.22 -6.70 4.58
C LYS A 75 -11.99 -7.30 3.41
N VAL A 76 -11.97 -6.63 2.25
CA VAL A 76 -12.63 -7.13 1.03
C VAL A 76 -12.08 -8.48 0.59
N LEU A 77 -10.76 -8.66 0.61
CA LEU A 77 -10.14 -9.95 0.30
C LEU A 77 -10.56 -11.06 1.27
N GLY A 78 -10.77 -10.71 2.55
CA GLY A 78 -11.30 -11.63 3.56
C GLY A 78 -12.77 -11.98 3.31
N GLU A 79 -13.61 -11.00 2.93
CA GLU A 79 -15.02 -11.23 2.59
C GLU A 79 -15.20 -12.09 1.33
N LEU A 80 -14.25 -12.03 0.40
CA LEU A 80 -14.22 -12.85 -0.81
C LEU A 80 -13.57 -14.23 -0.59
N ASP A 81 -13.30 -14.63 0.66
CA ASP A 81 -12.64 -15.88 1.04
C ASP A 81 -11.32 -16.12 0.28
N VAL A 82 -10.58 -15.06 -0.04
CA VAL A 82 -9.30 -15.18 -0.76
C VAL A 82 -8.22 -15.68 0.21
N PRO A 83 -7.63 -16.87 0.00
CA PRO A 83 -6.64 -17.41 0.91
C PRO A 83 -5.37 -16.56 0.93
N THR A 84 -4.85 -16.33 2.13
CA THR A 84 -3.62 -15.56 2.33
C THR A 84 -2.38 -16.39 2.04
N LYS A 85 -1.23 -15.74 1.89
CA LYS A 85 0.07 -16.43 1.79
C LYS A 85 0.35 -17.34 3.00
N LYS A 86 -0.16 -16.99 4.19
CA LYS A 86 -0.01 -17.80 5.39
C LYS A 86 -0.82 -19.10 5.29
N ASP A 87 -2.05 -19.00 4.77
CA ASP A 87 -2.93 -20.16 4.57
C ASP A 87 -2.31 -21.15 3.58
N LEU A 88 -1.77 -20.62 2.47
CA LEU A 88 -1.03 -21.42 1.48
C LEU A 88 0.21 -22.09 2.08
N ALA A 89 1.00 -21.37 2.89
CA ALA A 89 2.17 -21.94 3.56
C ALA A 89 1.80 -23.04 4.56
N ALA A 90 0.68 -22.88 5.29
CA ALA A 90 0.17 -23.90 6.19
C ALA A 90 -0.28 -25.16 5.44
N LEU A 91 -0.97 -25.00 4.30
CA LEU A 91 -1.34 -26.11 3.43
C LEU A 91 -0.12 -26.84 2.86
N GLN A 92 0.89 -26.10 2.37
CA GLN A 92 2.12 -26.68 1.86
C GLN A 92 2.88 -27.47 2.94
N LYS A 93 2.92 -26.97 4.18
CA LYS A 93 3.52 -27.71 5.30
C LYS A 93 2.78 -29.02 5.58
N ARG A 94 1.44 -29.00 5.58
CA ARG A 94 0.62 -30.21 5.79
C ARG A 94 0.87 -31.23 4.68
N LEU A 95 0.87 -30.79 3.41
CA LEU A 95 1.18 -31.64 2.26
C LEU A 95 2.54 -32.31 2.41
N ASN A 96 3.59 -31.54 2.72
CA ASN A 96 4.93 -32.09 2.92
C ASN A 96 5.00 -33.13 4.05
N THR A 97 4.22 -32.96 5.13
CA THR A 97 4.15 -33.95 6.21
C THR A 97 3.46 -35.23 5.73
N LEU A 98 2.31 -35.11 5.08
CA LEU A 98 1.57 -36.25 4.51
C LEU A 98 2.43 -37.03 3.50
N GLU A 99 3.12 -36.34 2.60
CA GLU A 99 4.03 -36.95 1.63
C GLU A 99 5.14 -37.77 2.33
N LYS A 100 5.72 -37.24 3.41
CA LYS A 100 6.74 -37.96 4.20
C LYS A 100 6.19 -39.19 4.89
N GLU A 101 4.98 -39.12 5.44
CA GLU A 101 4.32 -40.25 6.11
C GLU A 101 4.02 -41.36 5.10
N ILE A 102 3.43 -41.02 3.96
CA ILE A 102 3.16 -41.96 2.87
C ILE A 102 4.46 -42.62 2.37
N LEU A 103 5.53 -41.85 2.17
CA LEU A 103 6.83 -42.39 1.77
C LEU A 103 7.44 -43.32 2.82
N LYS A 104 7.19 -43.07 4.11
CA LYS A 104 7.66 -43.93 5.20
C LYS A 104 6.90 -45.27 5.20
N GLU A 105 5.58 -45.24 5.04
CA GLU A 105 4.75 -46.45 4.95
C GLU A 105 5.09 -47.29 3.70
N LEU A 106 5.24 -46.66 2.53
CA LEU A 106 5.63 -47.36 1.30
C LEU A 106 7.01 -48.03 1.40
N LYS A 107 7.95 -47.43 2.15
CA LYS A 107 9.26 -48.03 2.42
C LYS A 107 9.19 -49.15 3.47
N ALA A 108 8.21 -49.14 4.36
CA ALA A 108 8.02 -50.16 5.38
C ALA A 108 7.27 -51.40 4.84
N GLN A 109 6.56 -51.28 3.72
CA GLN A 109 5.89 -52.38 3.03
C GLN A 109 6.77 -53.11 1.99
N ARG A 110 8.02 -52.67 1.80
CA ARG A 110 9.03 -53.28 0.93
C ARG A 110 10.06 -54.03 1.75
#